data_AF-A0A5K0VWK0-F1
#
_entry.id   AF-A0A5K0VWK0-F1
#
_cell.length_a   1.000
_cell.length_b   1.000
_cell.length_c   1.000
_cell.angle_alpha   90.00
_cell.angle_beta   90.00
_cell.angle_gamma   90.00
#
_symmetry.space_group_name_H-M   'P 1'
#
loop_
_entity.id
_entity.type
_entity.pdbx_description
1 polymer ?
#
loop_
_entity_poly.entity_id
_entity_poly.type
_entity_poly.pdbx_seq_one_letter_code
_entity_poly.pdbx_strand_id
1 'polypeptide(L)' 'PISVSDQEIVEMILFPVVNEACRVLDEGVVVRASDLDTASVLGMSFPSYR' A
#
# COMPACT_ATOMS: atom_id res chain seq x y z
N PRO A 1 -2.95 -16.91 -24.38
CA PRO A 1 -3.09 -16.84 -22.90
C PRO A 1 -2.16 -15.75 -22.36
N ILE A 2 -2.67 -14.89 -21.48
CA ILE A 2 -1.85 -13.84 -20.84
C ILE A 2 -1.04 -14.55 -19.76
N SER A 3 0.28 -14.55 -19.87
CA SER A 3 1.17 -15.03 -18.80
C SER A 3 1.57 -13.85 -17.95
N VAL A 4 1.20 -13.86 -16.68
CA VAL A 4 1.60 -12.84 -15.70
C VAL A 4 2.43 -13.56 -14.64
N SER A 5 3.61 -13.03 -14.36
CA SER A 5 4.49 -13.54 -13.31
C SER A 5 3.97 -13.14 -11.93
N ASP A 6 4.35 -13.90 -10.89
CA ASP A 6 3.97 -13.58 -9.51
C ASP A 6 4.43 -12.16 -9.10
N GLN A 7 5.60 -11.73 -9.59
CA GLN A 7 6.11 -10.38 -9.35
C GLN A 7 5.18 -9.31 -9.96
N GLU A 8 4.76 -9.49 -11.21
CA GLU A 8 3.82 -8.57 -11.86
C GLU A 8 2.47 -8.54 -11.13
N ILE A 9 1.99 -9.68 -10.62
CA ILE A 9 0.76 -9.73 -9.81
C ILE A 9 0.93 -8.90 -8.53
N VAL A 10 2.06 -9.03 -7.84
CA VAL A 10 2.36 -8.25 -6.63
C VAL A 10 2.43 -6.76 -6.93
N GLU A 11 3.12 -6.37 -8.01
CA GLU A 11 3.24 -4.96 -8.42
C GLU A 11 1.90 -4.36 -8.82
N MET A 12 1.07 -5.10 -9.55
CA MET A 12 -0.28 -4.69 -9.94
C MET A 12 -1.18 -4.40 -8.73
N ILE A 13 -0.97 -5.11 -7.61
CA ILE A 13 -1.77 -4.92 -6.39
C ILE A 13 -1.16 -3.83 -5.50
N LEU A 14 0.17 -3.83 -5.32
CA LEU A 14 0.82 -2.96 -4.34
C LEU A 14 1.10 -1.55 -4.85
N PHE A 15 1.42 -1.36 -6.13
CA PHE A 15 1.69 -0.01 -6.66
C PHE A 15 0.48 0.93 -6.55
N PRO A 16 -0.75 0.51 -6.86
CA PRO A 16 -1.93 1.35 -6.62
C PRO A 16 -2.14 1.69 -5.14
N VAL A 17 -1.88 0.75 -4.22
CA VAL A 17 -1.99 0.98 -2.78
C VAL A 17 -1.01 2.05 -2.32
N VAL A 18 0.25 2.00 -2.81
CA VAL A 18 1.27 3.02 -2.51
C VAL A 18 0.88 4.38 -3.12
N ASN A 19 0.33 4.40 -4.32
CA ASN A 19 -0.15 5.66 -4.93
C ASN A 19 -1.28 6.29 -4.11
N GLU A 20 -2.25 5.51 -3.64
CA GLU A 20 -3.33 6.04 -2.79
C GLU A 20 -2.81 6.48 -1.41
N ALA A 21 -1.84 5.78 -0.84
CA ALA A 21 -1.13 6.21 0.36
C ALA A 21 -0.53 7.62 0.23
N CYS A 22 0.09 7.92 -0.92
CA CYS A 22 0.60 9.25 -1.20
C CYS A 22 -0.52 10.29 -1.33
N ARG A 23 -1.64 9.94 -1.98
CA ARG A 23 -2.77 10.85 -2.15
C ARG A 23 -3.44 11.21 -0.83
N VAL A 24 -3.69 10.24 0.05
CA VAL A 24 -4.32 10.52 1.36
C VAL A 24 -3.42 11.34 2.29
N LEU A 25 -2.10 11.26 2.11
CA LEU A 25 -1.14 12.13 2.80
C LEU A 25 -1.18 13.56 2.24
N ASP A 26 -1.20 13.71 0.92
CA ASP A 26 -1.27 15.03 0.26
C ASP A 26 -2.60 15.76 0.52
N GLU A 27 -3.72 15.01 0.51
CA GLU A 27 -5.06 15.51 0.83
C GLU A 27 -5.22 15.85 2.33
N GLY A 28 -4.24 15.52 3.18
CA GLY A 28 -4.26 15.79 4.62
C GLY A 28 -5.26 14.92 5.40
N VAL A 29 -5.75 13.83 4.79
CA VAL A 29 -6.58 12.82 5.47
C VAL A 29 -5.78 12.13 6.59
N VAL A 30 -4.47 11.96 6.36
CA VAL A 30 -3.54 11.42 7.35
C VAL A 30 -2.50 12.48 7.70
N VAL A 31 -2.31 12.72 9.00
CA VAL A 31 -1.41 13.78 9.50
C VAL A 31 0.06 13.38 9.39
N ARG A 32 0.38 12.09 9.50
CA ARG A 32 1.75 11.55 9.43
C ARG A 32 1.78 10.21 8.72
N ALA A 33 2.82 9.97 7.92
CA ALA A 33 3.03 8.69 7.25
C ALA A 33 3.06 7.48 8.20
N SER A 34 3.60 7.64 9.42
CA SER A 34 3.63 6.59 10.45
C SER A 34 2.24 6.08 10.86
N ASP A 35 1.24 6.95 10.81
CA ASP A 35 -0.13 6.60 11.19
C ASP A 35 -0.73 5.69 10.10
N LEU A 36 -0.36 5.93 8.84
CA LEU A 36 -0.74 5.10 7.70
C LEU A 36 -0.07 3.73 7.75
N ASP A 37 1.22 3.66 8.11
CA ASP A 37 1.93 2.39 8.27
C ASP A 37 1.30 1.53 9.36
N THR A 38 0.98 2.16 10.50
CA THR A 38 0.32 1.50 11.64
C THR A 38 -1.08 1.00 11.25
N ALA A 39 -1.86 1.82 10.54
CA ALA A 39 -3.17 1.42 10.05
C ALA A 39 -3.11 0.27 9.03
N SER A 40 -2.09 0.25 8.16
CA SER A 40 -1.89 -0.81 7.17
C SER A 40 -1.55 -2.14 7.84
N VAL A 41 -0.65 -2.14 8.82
CA VAL A 41 -0.26 -3.35 9.56
C VAL A 41 -1.42 -3.86 10.43
N LEU A 42 -2.06 -2.99 11.21
CA LEU A 42 -3.09 -3.41 12.17
C LEU A 42 -4.47 -3.63 11.53
N GLY A 43 -4.81 -2.86 10.49
CA GLY A 43 -6.13 -2.89 9.86
C GLY A 43 -6.20 -3.78 8.63
N MET A 44 -5.13 -3.86 7.84
CA MET A 44 -5.10 -4.61 6.58
C MET A 44 -4.19 -5.85 6.63
N SER A 45 -3.63 -6.17 7.82
CA SER A 45 -2.67 -7.26 8.00
C SER A 45 -1.47 -7.18 7.06
N PHE A 46 -1.07 -5.95 6.71
CA PHE A 46 0.09 -5.74 5.87
C PHE A 46 1.34 -6.28 6.57
N PRO A 47 2.29 -6.92 5.83
CA PRO A 47 3.48 -7.50 6.43
C PRO A 47 4.21 -6.48 7.31
N SER A 48 4.29 -6.78 8.62
CA SER A 48 4.99 -5.93 9.59
C SER A 48 6.50 -6.02 9.45
N TYR A 49 6.99 -7.10 8.84
CA TYR A 49 8.34 -7.23 8.36
C TYR A 49 8.37 -6.76 6.90
N ARG A 50 9.19 -5.74 6.63
CA ARG A 50 9.60 -5.30 5.30
C ARG A 50 11.11 -5.22 5.26
#